data_AF-A0A960KE13-F1
#
_entry.id   AF-A0A960KE13-F1
#
_cell.length_a   1.000
_cell.length_b   1.000
_cell.length_c   1.000
_cell.angle_alpha   90.00
_cell.angle_beta   90.00
_cell.angle_gamma   90.00
#
_symmetry.space_group_name_H-M   'P 1'
#
loop_
_entity.id
_entity.type
_entity.pdbx_description
1 polymer ?
#
loop_
_entity_poly.entity_id
_entity_poly.type
_entity_poly.pdbx_seq_one_letter_code
_entity_poly.pdbx_strand_id
1 'polypeptide(L)'
;MTNIGEYFKLHQFKTRRKTAWPERVATVIGGLLIMLFGIGLTLPFFLTLEQPKFTWAVILILVPIWFLTLFGVNWFIQGIRGESRHQGPFYAVLGYFQQFRPGTIAAAIPVTIVTVYLITILLDDGPGQDLAISLIIFWFIVIGSITFHELGHALAAIYLGLKIWRVTIGPLALTRGRQDWRQSLSDQWISIFGGCVEVAYQHIPPKSRLLFAAGGPIATAILMLATSTLQHGNLVHSTEWKQILDHFFTLNLVTLLFNLIPSHNNFSSMATDGRLILDALSAMRKRRL
;
A
#
# COMPACT_ATOMS: atom_id res chain seq x y z
N MET A 1 16.12 -18.36 13.84
CA MET A 1 14.97 -17.47 13.60
C MET A 1 14.83 -16.60 14.83
N THR A 2 15.29 -15.35 14.77
CA THR A 2 15.05 -14.38 15.84
C THR A 2 13.56 -14.07 15.89
N ASN A 3 12.97 -14.10 17.08
CA ASN A 3 11.57 -13.77 17.30
C ASN A 3 11.33 -12.34 16.80
N ILE A 4 10.36 -12.12 15.90
CA ILE A 4 10.03 -10.79 15.32
C ILE A 4 9.81 -9.74 16.42
N GLY A 5 9.34 -10.16 17.60
CA GLY A 5 9.20 -9.31 18.78
C GLY A 5 10.54 -8.76 19.33
N GLU A 6 11.65 -9.49 19.21
CA GLU A 6 12.98 -8.98 19.59
C GLU A 6 13.55 -8.00 18.57
N TYR A 7 13.28 -8.20 17.27
CA TYR A 7 13.74 -7.29 16.22
C TYR A 7 13.08 -5.91 16.35
N PHE A 8 11.78 -5.86 16.65
CA PHE A 8 11.08 -4.62 16.97
C PHE A 8 11.56 -3.99 18.27
N LYS A 9 11.80 -4.76 19.34
CA LYS A 9 12.35 -4.22 20.60
C LYS A 9 13.75 -3.61 20.43
N LEU A 10 14.62 -4.23 19.63
CA LEU A 10 15.98 -3.75 19.38
C LEU A 10 16.03 -2.51 18.47
N HIS A 11 15.05 -2.32 17.57
CA HIS A 11 15.01 -1.16 16.67
C HIS A 11 14.08 -0.02 17.13
N GLN A 12 13.05 -0.28 17.95
CA GLN A 12 12.18 0.78 18.47
C GLN A 12 12.86 1.70 19.50
N PHE A 13 13.93 1.25 20.16
CA PHE A 13 14.47 1.97 21.32
C PHE A 13 15.68 2.88 21.08
N LYS A 14 16.34 2.84 19.91
CA LYS A 14 17.69 3.43 19.81
C LYS A 14 17.85 4.80 19.16
N THR A 15 16.84 5.42 18.57
CA THR A 15 16.98 6.83 18.16
C THR A 15 15.66 7.60 18.26
N ARG A 16 15.48 8.34 19.37
CA ARG A 16 14.56 9.51 19.43
C ARG A 16 15.11 10.65 18.55
N ARG A 17 15.42 10.39 17.28
CA ARG A 17 15.71 11.47 16.34
C ARG A 17 14.38 12.11 15.97
N LYS A 18 14.25 13.40 16.25
CA LYS A 18 13.18 14.21 15.67
C LYS A 18 13.23 14.05 14.15
N THR A 19 12.08 13.77 13.55
CA THR A 19 11.96 13.67 12.08
C THR A 19 12.36 14.98 11.42
N ALA A 20 13.00 14.92 10.25
CA ALA A 20 13.40 16.12 9.52
C ALA A 20 12.18 16.95 9.10
N TRP A 21 12.34 18.27 8.95
CA TRP A 21 11.22 19.17 8.59
C TRP A 21 10.43 18.73 7.34
N PRO A 22 11.07 18.32 6.23
CA PRO A 22 10.33 17.85 5.05
C PRO A 22 9.50 16.60 5.32
N GLU A 23 10.03 15.67 6.11
CA GLU A 23 9.31 14.44 6.49
C GLU A 23 8.11 14.77 7.38
N ARG A 24 8.22 15.77 8.25
CA ARG A 24 7.10 16.24 9.08
C ARG A 24 5.97 16.78 8.23
N VAL A 25 6.28 17.71 7.32
CA VAL A 25 5.29 18.32 6.41
C VAL A 25 4.60 17.24 5.57
N ALA A 26 5.37 16.31 4.99
CA ALA A 26 4.81 15.18 4.24
C ALA A 26 3.90 14.29 5.10
N THR A 27 4.27 14.06 6.37
CA THR A 27 3.46 13.25 7.30
C THR A 27 2.16 13.98 7.70
N VAL A 28 2.21 15.30 7.91
CA VAL A 28 1.02 16.12 8.19
C VAL A 28 0.06 16.08 7.00
N ILE A 29 0.56 16.35 5.80
CA ILE A 29 -0.26 16.36 4.58
C ILE A 29 -0.82 14.96 4.32
N GLY A 30 0.02 13.92 4.37
CA GLY A 30 -0.42 12.54 4.18
C GLY A 30 -1.47 12.10 5.21
N GLY A 31 -1.26 12.42 6.48
CA GLY A 31 -2.22 12.14 7.55
C GLY A 31 -3.55 12.85 7.35
N LEU A 32 -3.52 14.12 6.95
CA LEU A 32 -4.72 14.90 6.63
C LEU A 32 -5.48 14.30 5.43
N LEU A 33 -4.77 13.96 4.35
CA LEU A 33 -5.38 13.35 3.17
C LEU A 33 -6.04 12.01 3.49
N ILE A 34 -5.37 11.14 4.25
CA ILE A 34 -5.92 9.85 4.67
C ILE A 34 -7.12 10.03 5.59
N MET A 35 -7.05 10.98 6.54
CA MET A 35 -8.14 11.30 7.44
C MET A 35 -9.37 11.79 6.66
N LEU A 36 -9.19 12.77 5.75
CA LEU A 36 -10.28 13.30 4.93
C LEU A 36 -10.85 12.24 3.99
N PHE A 37 -10.00 11.37 3.44
CA PHE A 37 -10.45 10.24 2.63
C PHE A 37 -11.31 9.26 3.45
N GLY A 38 -10.86 8.87 4.64
CA GLY A 38 -11.65 8.03 5.54
C GLY A 38 -12.99 8.67 5.92
N ILE A 39 -13.00 9.96 6.29
CA ILE A 39 -14.24 10.70 6.58
C ILE A 39 -15.15 10.75 5.35
N GLY A 40 -14.60 11.07 4.18
CA GLY A 40 -15.32 11.13 2.91
C GLY A 40 -15.92 9.79 2.52
N LEU A 41 -15.26 8.68 2.84
CA LEU A 41 -15.83 7.34 2.66
C LEU A 41 -16.95 7.04 3.66
N THR A 42 -16.89 7.55 4.90
CA THR A 42 -17.97 7.33 5.89
C THR A 42 -19.23 8.15 5.63
N LEU A 43 -19.10 9.36 5.07
CA LEU A 43 -20.22 10.30 4.98
C LEU A 43 -21.41 9.79 4.14
N PRO A 44 -21.21 9.17 2.95
CA PRO A 44 -22.31 8.59 2.18
C PRO A 44 -23.09 7.53 2.94
N PHE A 45 -22.43 6.76 3.82
CA PHE A 45 -23.11 5.75 4.64
C PHE A 45 -24.02 6.38 5.67
N PHE A 46 -23.59 7.44 6.35
CA PHE A 46 -24.46 8.11 7.32
C PHE A 46 -25.69 8.75 6.68
N LEU A 47 -25.57 9.18 5.42
CA LEU A 47 -26.69 9.72 4.65
C LEU A 47 -27.66 8.65 4.14
N THR A 48 -27.25 7.37 4.10
CA THR A 48 -28.10 6.24 3.65
C THR A 48 -28.64 5.37 4.78
N LEU A 49 -28.28 5.65 6.05
CA LEU A 49 -28.68 4.88 7.24
C LEU A 49 -30.18 4.96 7.59
N GLU A 50 -31.01 5.70 6.85
CA GLU A 50 -32.47 5.70 7.04
C GLU A 50 -33.12 4.33 6.74
N GLN A 51 -32.40 3.41 6.10
CA GLN A 51 -32.87 2.06 5.75
C GLN A 51 -32.46 1.03 6.83
N PRO A 52 -33.39 0.51 7.66
CA PRO A 52 -33.07 -0.41 8.78
C PRO A 52 -32.52 -1.78 8.35
N LYS A 53 -32.65 -2.15 7.06
CA LYS A 53 -32.07 -3.39 6.51
C LYS A 53 -30.56 -3.27 6.24
N PHE A 54 -30.03 -2.05 6.18
CA PHE A 54 -28.67 -1.77 5.73
C PHE A 54 -27.63 -1.76 6.87
N THR A 55 -28.06 -1.82 8.14
CA THR A 55 -27.23 -1.44 9.29
C THR A 55 -26.01 -2.35 9.52
N TRP A 56 -26.12 -3.66 9.30
CA TRP A 56 -25.02 -4.60 9.61
C TRP A 56 -23.88 -4.61 8.57
N ALA A 57 -24.22 -4.58 7.28
CA ALA A 57 -23.23 -4.47 6.21
C ALA A 57 -22.46 -3.14 6.31
N VAL A 58 -23.17 -2.06 6.64
CA VAL A 58 -22.57 -0.75 6.91
C VAL A 58 -21.59 -0.81 8.08
N ILE A 59 -21.93 -1.45 9.20
CA ILE A 59 -21.01 -1.56 10.34
C ILE A 59 -19.72 -2.28 9.95
N LEU A 60 -19.81 -3.41 9.22
CA LEU A 60 -18.62 -4.17 8.81
C LEU A 60 -17.70 -3.40 7.87
N ILE A 61 -18.25 -2.51 7.04
CA ILE A 61 -17.49 -1.64 6.12
C ILE A 61 -16.98 -0.39 6.83
N LEU A 62 -17.75 0.16 7.76
CA LEU A 62 -17.35 1.33 8.54
C LEU A 62 -16.15 1.03 9.43
N VAL A 63 -16.04 -0.15 10.05
CA VAL A 63 -14.90 -0.50 10.92
C VAL A 63 -13.54 -0.27 10.25
N PRO A 64 -13.23 -0.83 9.06
CA PRO A 64 -11.96 -0.59 8.38
C PRO A 64 -11.81 0.88 7.91
N ILE A 65 -12.90 1.56 7.52
CA ILE A 65 -12.83 2.98 7.17
C ILE A 65 -12.47 3.84 8.39
N TRP A 66 -13.10 3.58 9.55
CA TRP A 66 -12.77 4.24 10.81
C TRP A 66 -11.33 3.95 11.23
N PHE A 67 -10.86 2.73 11.02
CA PHE A 67 -9.47 2.38 11.28
C PHE A 67 -8.51 3.21 10.41
N LEU A 68 -8.84 3.42 9.12
CA LEU A 68 -8.09 4.30 8.22
C LEU A 68 -8.16 5.77 8.65
N THR A 69 -9.31 6.26 9.09
CA THR A 69 -9.47 7.63 9.63
C THR A 69 -8.61 7.84 10.87
N LEU A 70 -8.69 6.93 11.84
CA LEU A 70 -7.89 6.96 13.06
C LEU A 70 -6.38 6.87 12.75
N PHE A 71 -6.03 6.09 11.73
CA PHE A 71 -4.66 6.07 11.23
C PHE A 71 -4.23 7.45 10.71
N GLY A 72 -5.02 8.08 9.85
CA GLY A 72 -4.76 9.42 9.31
C GLY A 72 -4.60 10.47 10.42
N VAL A 73 -5.50 10.46 11.42
CA VAL A 73 -5.43 11.32 12.61
C VAL A 73 -4.11 11.12 13.35
N ASN A 74 -3.74 9.87 13.62
CA ASN A 74 -2.51 9.55 14.32
C ASN A 74 -1.26 10.05 13.56
N TRP A 75 -1.23 9.85 12.23
CA TRP A 75 -0.14 10.35 11.38
C TRP A 75 -0.05 11.86 11.37
N PHE A 76 -1.20 12.54 11.24
CA PHE A 76 -1.28 14.00 11.30
C PHE A 76 -0.71 14.54 12.61
N ILE A 77 -1.12 13.98 13.75
CA ILE A 77 -0.62 14.37 15.08
C ILE A 77 0.88 14.13 15.22
N GLN A 78 1.38 12.97 14.78
CA GLN A 78 2.83 12.67 14.82
C GLN A 78 3.64 13.65 13.96
N GLY A 79 3.13 14.00 12.77
CA GLY A 79 3.75 14.98 11.88
C GLY A 79 3.87 16.36 12.55
N ILE A 80 2.80 16.82 13.21
CA ILE A 80 2.80 18.06 13.99
C ILE A 80 3.84 18.00 15.12
N ARG A 81 3.89 16.90 15.87
CA ARG A 81 4.83 16.74 17.00
C ARG A 81 6.28 16.49 16.57
N GLY A 82 6.51 16.08 15.32
CA GLY A 82 7.82 15.64 14.85
C GLY A 82 8.30 14.34 15.52
N GLU A 83 7.33 13.53 15.97
CA GLU A 83 7.56 12.22 16.59
C GLU A 83 7.78 11.15 15.53
N SER A 84 8.36 10.02 15.93
CA SER A 84 8.55 8.91 15.00
C SER A 84 7.18 8.35 14.58
N ARG A 85 7.08 7.90 13.33
CA ARG A 85 5.82 7.38 12.79
C ARG A 85 5.30 6.15 13.53
N HIS A 86 6.14 5.41 14.26
CA HIS A 86 5.77 4.18 14.96
C HIS A 86 5.37 4.39 16.43
N GLN A 87 5.14 5.63 16.86
CA GLN A 87 4.77 5.96 18.24
C GLN A 87 3.37 6.59 18.28
N GLY A 88 2.42 5.98 18.96
CA GLY A 88 1.09 6.58 19.12
C GLY A 88 0.01 5.56 19.46
N PRO A 89 -1.20 6.03 19.82
CA PRO A 89 -2.32 5.16 20.21
C PRO A 89 -2.67 4.16 19.10
N PHE A 90 -2.58 4.55 17.83
CA PHE A 90 -2.81 3.64 16.72
C PHE A 90 -1.82 2.47 16.70
N TYR A 91 -0.53 2.74 16.90
CA TYR A 91 0.49 1.69 16.96
C TYR A 91 0.44 0.87 18.25
N ALA A 92 -0.10 1.42 19.34
CA ALA A 92 -0.41 0.65 20.53
C ALA A 92 -1.54 -0.36 20.27
N VAL A 93 -2.60 0.08 19.57
CA VAL A 93 -3.69 -0.80 19.11
C VAL A 93 -3.17 -1.83 18.11
N LEU A 94 -2.34 -1.43 17.14
CA LEU A 94 -1.69 -2.36 16.22
C LEU A 94 -0.76 -3.33 16.95
N GLY A 95 -0.08 -2.89 18.01
CA GLY A 95 0.70 -3.72 18.91
C GLY A 95 -0.13 -4.84 19.55
N TYR A 96 -1.38 -4.57 19.88
CA TYR A 96 -2.33 -5.61 20.30
C TYR A 96 -2.63 -6.58 19.16
N PHE A 97 -2.83 -6.05 17.94
CA PHE A 97 -3.03 -6.87 16.74
C PHE A 97 -1.77 -7.56 16.21
N GLN A 98 -0.57 -7.32 16.74
CA GLN A 98 0.65 -8.04 16.35
C GLN A 98 0.59 -9.54 16.66
N GLN A 99 -0.36 -9.97 17.49
CA GLN A 99 -0.66 -11.39 17.68
C GLN A 99 -1.18 -12.05 16.39
N PHE A 100 -1.77 -11.27 15.48
CA PHE A 100 -2.22 -11.73 14.18
C PHE A 100 -1.12 -11.55 13.13
N ARG A 101 -0.94 -12.57 12.27
CA ARG A 101 -0.02 -12.47 11.14
C ARG A 101 -0.59 -11.48 10.12
N PRO A 102 0.16 -10.45 9.66
CA PRO A 102 -0.35 -9.45 8.73
C PRO A 102 -0.94 -10.03 7.45
N GLY A 103 -0.32 -11.06 6.90
CA GLY A 103 -0.85 -11.77 5.73
C GLY A 103 -2.20 -12.44 5.98
N THR A 104 -2.52 -12.85 7.21
CA THR A 104 -3.85 -13.35 7.59
C THR A 104 -4.88 -12.23 7.57
N ILE A 105 -4.55 -11.05 8.11
CA ILE A 105 -5.44 -9.88 8.08
C ILE A 105 -5.68 -9.45 6.62
N ALA A 106 -4.61 -9.35 5.84
CA ALA A 106 -4.68 -9.00 4.42
C ALA A 106 -5.54 -10.00 3.63
N ALA A 107 -5.44 -11.30 3.92
CA ALA A 107 -6.28 -12.34 3.31
C ALA A 107 -7.73 -12.31 3.81
N ALA A 108 -7.97 -11.83 5.04
CA ALA A 108 -9.32 -11.72 5.59
C ALA A 108 -10.14 -10.61 4.91
N ILE A 109 -9.50 -9.59 4.34
CA ILE A 109 -10.19 -8.50 3.62
C ILE A 109 -11.05 -9.02 2.46
N PRO A 110 -10.50 -9.72 1.44
CA PRO A 110 -11.31 -10.22 0.34
C PRO A 110 -12.37 -11.23 0.80
N VAL A 111 -12.06 -12.07 1.81
CA VAL A 111 -13.03 -12.99 2.40
C VAL A 111 -14.20 -12.23 3.03
N THR A 112 -13.93 -11.15 3.76
CA THR A 112 -14.95 -10.30 4.35
C THR A 112 -15.81 -9.64 3.28
N ILE A 113 -15.20 -9.09 2.23
CA ILE A 113 -15.93 -8.47 1.11
C ILE A 113 -16.86 -9.49 0.44
N VAL A 114 -16.38 -10.69 0.13
CA VAL A 114 -17.20 -11.76 -0.46
C VAL A 114 -18.31 -12.21 0.49
N THR A 115 -18.04 -12.29 1.80
CA THR A 115 -19.06 -12.64 2.79
C THR A 115 -20.16 -11.57 2.84
N VAL A 116 -19.79 -10.29 2.82
CA VAL A 116 -20.76 -9.18 2.73
C VAL A 116 -21.59 -9.29 1.45
N TYR A 117 -20.97 -9.57 0.30
CA TYR A 117 -21.69 -9.79 -0.97
C TYR A 117 -22.71 -10.93 -0.88
N LEU A 118 -22.32 -12.07 -0.31
CA LEU A 118 -23.23 -13.21 -0.15
C LEU A 118 -24.40 -12.88 0.78
N ILE A 119 -24.15 -12.13 1.86
CA ILE A 119 -25.20 -11.67 2.77
C ILE A 119 -26.17 -10.73 2.06
N THR A 120 -25.68 -9.79 1.23
CA THR A 120 -26.56 -8.85 0.51
C THR A 120 -27.39 -9.54 -0.57
N ILE A 121 -26.89 -10.61 -1.18
CA ILE A 121 -27.69 -11.50 -2.04
C ILE A 121 -28.81 -12.17 -1.23
N LEU A 122 -28.46 -12.78 -0.08
CA LEU A 122 -29.43 -13.49 0.76
C LEU A 122 -30.54 -12.58 1.31
N LEU A 123 -30.25 -11.29 1.47
CA LEU A 123 -31.19 -10.29 1.96
C LEU A 123 -31.96 -9.56 0.85
N ASP A 124 -31.70 -9.87 -0.43
CA ASP A 124 -32.25 -9.17 -1.60
C ASP A 124 -32.01 -7.65 -1.55
N ASP A 125 -30.81 -7.27 -1.07
CA ASP A 125 -30.40 -5.88 -0.87
C ASP A 125 -29.60 -5.39 -2.09
N GLY A 126 -30.31 -4.90 -3.11
CA GLY A 126 -29.70 -4.38 -4.36
C GLY A 126 -28.57 -3.37 -4.10
N PRO A 127 -28.78 -2.28 -3.34
CA PRO A 127 -27.71 -1.34 -3.00
C PRO A 127 -26.50 -1.98 -2.31
N GLY A 128 -26.74 -2.94 -1.41
CA GLY A 128 -25.66 -3.70 -0.76
C GLY A 128 -24.87 -4.58 -1.74
N GLN A 129 -25.53 -5.16 -2.74
CA GLN A 129 -24.89 -5.91 -3.81
C GLN A 129 -24.00 -5.01 -4.67
N ASP A 130 -24.49 -3.85 -5.09
CA ASP A 130 -23.73 -2.88 -5.89
C ASP A 130 -22.46 -2.39 -5.17
N LEU A 131 -22.59 -2.09 -3.87
CA LEU A 131 -21.47 -1.72 -3.03
C LEU A 131 -20.45 -2.84 -2.93
N ALA A 132 -20.90 -4.06 -2.66
CA ALA A 132 -20.01 -5.20 -2.52
C ALA A 132 -19.28 -5.54 -3.83
N ILE A 133 -19.97 -5.47 -4.98
CA ILE A 133 -19.35 -5.58 -6.31
C ILE A 133 -18.29 -4.49 -6.50
N SER A 134 -18.61 -3.24 -6.14
CA SER A 134 -17.67 -2.12 -6.24
C SER A 134 -16.41 -2.34 -5.38
N LEU A 135 -16.58 -2.89 -4.17
CA LEU A 135 -15.46 -3.26 -3.29
C LEU A 135 -14.61 -4.41 -3.86
N ILE A 136 -15.24 -5.41 -4.48
CA ILE A 136 -14.53 -6.51 -5.15
C ILE A 136 -13.70 -5.96 -6.31
N ILE A 137 -14.32 -5.15 -7.19
CA ILE A 137 -13.64 -4.52 -8.33
C ILE A 137 -12.48 -3.66 -7.83
N PHE A 138 -12.72 -2.80 -6.84
CA PHE A 138 -11.69 -1.96 -6.24
C PHE A 138 -10.51 -2.77 -5.68
N TRP A 139 -10.79 -3.88 -4.97
CA TRP A 139 -9.75 -4.77 -4.47
C TRP A 139 -8.87 -5.34 -5.59
N PHE A 140 -9.48 -5.79 -6.69
CA PHE A 140 -8.72 -6.26 -7.87
C PHE A 140 -7.91 -5.16 -8.53
N ILE A 141 -8.45 -3.93 -8.62
CA ILE A 141 -7.72 -2.76 -9.12
C ILE A 141 -6.48 -2.50 -8.24
N VAL A 142 -6.63 -2.57 -6.92
CA VAL A 142 -5.52 -2.38 -5.97
C VAL A 142 -4.44 -3.43 -6.15
N ILE A 143 -4.80 -4.71 -6.15
CA ILE A 143 -3.83 -5.81 -6.33
C ILE A 143 -3.18 -5.74 -7.72
N GLY A 144 -3.94 -5.43 -8.77
CA GLY A 144 -3.41 -5.28 -10.12
C GLY A 144 -2.40 -4.14 -10.23
N SER A 145 -2.72 -2.98 -9.65
CA SER A 145 -1.82 -1.81 -9.59
C SER A 145 -0.50 -2.13 -8.87
N ILE A 146 -0.59 -2.72 -7.67
CA ILE A 146 0.59 -3.15 -6.89
C ILE A 146 1.42 -4.15 -7.68
N THR A 147 0.77 -5.16 -8.27
CA THR A 147 1.44 -6.20 -9.07
C THR A 147 2.25 -5.58 -10.20
N PHE A 148 1.68 -4.62 -10.93
CA PHE A 148 2.35 -3.97 -12.05
C PHE A 148 3.53 -3.11 -11.60
N HIS A 149 3.38 -2.41 -10.47
CA HIS A 149 4.46 -1.66 -9.84
C HIS A 149 5.63 -2.57 -9.43
N GLU A 150 5.37 -3.63 -8.67
CA GLU A 150 6.42 -4.58 -8.25
C GLU A 150 7.04 -5.33 -9.43
N LEU A 151 6.26 -5.62 -10.47
CA LEU A 151 6.77 -6.20 -11.70
C LEU A 151 7.82 -5.29 -12.35
N GLY A 152 7.65 -3.96 -12.29
CA GLY A 152 8.65 -2.99 -12.73
C GLY A 152 9.99 -3.14 -12.03
N HIS A 153 9.98 -3.28 -10.69
CA HIS A 153 11.19 -3.56 -9.92
C HIS A 153 11.80 -4.93 -10.25
N ALA A 154 10.97 -5.96 -10.39
CA ALA A 154 11.42 -7.31 -10.73
C ALA A 154 12.09 -7.34 -12.12
N LEU A 155 11.50 -6.71 -13.12
CA LEU A 155 12.07 -6.58 -14.46
C LEU A 155 13.38 -5.80 -14.44
N ALA A 156 13.46 -4.69 -13.69
CA ALA A 156 14.69 -3.94 -13.52
C ALA A 156 15.78 -4.80 -12.84
N ALA A 157 15.43 -5.59 -11.83
CA ALA A 157 16.35 -6.51 -11.18
C ALA A 157 16.88 -7.59 -12.15
N ILE A 158 16.00 -8.21 -12.93
CA ILE A 158 16.38 -9.21 -13.95
C ILE A 158 17.32 -8.60 -14.97
N TYR A 159 16.97 -7.43 -15.51
CA TYR A 159 17.80 -6.70 -16.48
C TYR A 159 19.20 -6.38 -15.94
N LEU A 160 19.30 -6.02 -14.66
CA LEU A 160 20.56 -5.74 -13.97
C LEU A 160 21.34 -6.99 -13.54
N GLY A 161 20.81 -8.19 -13.79
CA GLY A 161 21.41 -9.45 -13.31
C GLY A 161 21.34 -9.63 -11.79
N LEU A 162 20.47 -8.89 -11.10
CA LEU A 162 20.27 -9.01 -9.66
C LEU A 162 19.42 -10.25 -9.35
N LYS A 163 19.82 -10.99 -8.31
CA LYS A 163 19.08 -12.16 -7.86
C LYS A 163 17.92 -11.70 -6.97
N ILE A 164 16.70 -11.78 -7.49
CA ILE A 164 15.49 -11.59 -6.68
C ILE A 164 15.41 -12.70 -5.63
N TRP A 165 15.29 -12.29 -4.37
CA TRP A 165 15.18 -13.18 -3.21
C TRP A 165 13.72 -13.33 -2.79
N ARG A 166 12.94 -12.24 -2.80
CA ARG A 166 11.54 -12.25 -2.38
C ARG A 166 10.74 -11.27 -3.21
N VAL A 167 9.50 -11.66 -3.54
CA VAL A 167 8.49 -10.77 -4.13
C VAL A 167 7.25 -10.87 -3.25
N THR A 168 6.72 -9.74 -2.82
CA THR A 168 5.48 -9.66 -2.03
C THR A 168 4.48 -8.85 -2.83
N ILE A 169 3.26 -9.37 -2.98
CA ILE A 169 2.13 -8.71 -3.65
C ILE A 169 0.91 -8.91 -2.75
N GLY A 170 0.47 -7.84 -2.09
CA GLY A 170 -0.58 -7.95 -1.09
C GLY A 170 -0.23 -9.03 -0.06
N PRO A 171 -1.17 -9.92 0.33
CA PRO A 171 -0.94 -10.93 1.36
C PRO A 171 0.09 -11.99 0.98
N LEU A 172 0.41 -12.15 -0.30
CA LEU A 172 1.21 -13.25 -0.81
C LEU A 172 2.68 -12.85 -0.91
N ALA A 173 3.56 -13.72 -0.44
CA ALA A 173 4.99 -13.63 -0.60
C ALA A 173 5.52 -14.86 -1.34
N LEU A 174 6.33 -14.62 -2.37
CA LEU A 174 7.12 -15.61 -3.07
C LEU A 174 8.57 -15.44 -2.63
N THR A 175 9.09 -16.38 -1.86
CA THR A 175 10.49 -16.35 -1.39
C THR A 175 11.28 -17.43 -2.10
N ARG A 176 12.45 -17.08 -2.61
CA ARG A 176 13.36 -18.02 -3.26
C ARG A 176 14.09 -18.83 -2.20
N GLY A 177 13.92 -20.14 -2.22
CA GLY A 177 14.71 -21.11 -1.47
C GLY A 177 16.05 -21.41 -2.16
N ARG A 178 16.71 -22.49 -1.75
CA ARG A 178 17.96 -22.94 -2.40
C ARG A 178 17.74 -23.45 -3.82
N GLN A 179 16.59 -24.10 -4.07
CA GLN A 179 16.28 -24.75 -5.34
C GLN A 179 14.88 -24.43 -5.87
N ASP A 180 13.99 -23.94 -5.01
CA ASP A 180 12.56 -23.79 -5.26
C ASP A 180 12.06 -22.37 -4.91
N TRP A 181 10.95 -21.95 -5.51
CA TRP A 181 10.18 -20.81 -5.01
C TRP A 181 9.14 -21.30 -4.02
N ARG A 182 9.07 -20.66 -2.86
CA ARG A 182 8.12 -21.00 -1.80
C ARG A 182 7.11 -19.90 -1.64
N GLN A 183 5.83 -20.29 -1.65
CA GLN A 183 4.73 -19.38 -1.39
C GLN A 183 4.46 -19.34 0.12
N SER A 184 4.30 -18.15 0.66
CA SER A 184 3.86 -17.96 2.04
C SER A 184 2.96 -16.73 2.14
N LEU A 185 2.22 -16.62 3.23
CA LEU A 185 1.64 -15.33 3.59
C LEU A 185 2.77 -14.40 4.06
N SER A 186 2.65 -13.11 3.75
CA SER A 186 3.62 -12.12 4.17
C SER A 186 3.45 -11.77 5.65
N ASP A 187 4.57 -11.76 6.38
CA ASP A 187 4.59 -11.32 7.78
C ASP A 187 4.78 -9.81 7.93
N GLN A 188 4.82 -9.06 6.82
CA GLN A 188 5.06 -7.61 6.83
C GLN A 188 3.73 -6.87 6.68
N TRP A 189 3.43 -5.90 7.56
CA TRP A 189 2.20 -5.10 7.49
C TRP A 189 2.00 -4.33 6.16
N ILE A 190 3.06 -4.13 5.38
CA ILE A 190 2.96 -3.60 4.00
C ILE A 190 2.12 -4.50 3.09
N SER A 191 2.02 -5.78 3.39
CA SER A 191 1.25 -6.76 2.65
C SER A 191 -0.25 -6.50 2.63
N ILE A 192 -0.77 -5.63 3.50
CA ILE A 192 -2.21 -5.35 3.50
C ILE A 192 -2.60 -4.51 2.27
N PHE A 193 -1.74 -3.57 1.85
CA PHE A 193 -2.06 -2.61 0.78
C PHE A 193 -0.89 -2.30 -0.15
N GLY A 194 0.17 -3.12 -0.15
CA GLY A 194 1.39 -2.84 -0.91
C GLY A 194 2.10 -4.11 -1.36
N GLY A 195 3.28 -3.89 -1.94
CA GLY A 195 4.17 -4.93 -2.41
C GLY A 195 5.62 -4.64 -2.02
N CYS A 196 6.50 -5.57 -2.35
CA CYS A 196 7.94 -5.36 -2.28
C CYS A 196 8.69 -6.40 -3.11
N VAL A 197 9.69 -5.95 -3.87
CA VAL A 197 10.74 -6.81 -4.43
C VAL A 197 12.03 -6.66 -3.62
N GLU A 198 12.46 -7.74 -2.96
CA GLU A 198 13.75 -7.83 -2.27
C GLU A 198 14.76 -8.57 -3.15
N VAL A 199 15.94 -8.00 -3.32
CA VAL A 199 17.08 -8.61 -4.03
C VAL A 199 18.16 -9.05 -3.05
N ALA A 200 18.81 -10.17 -3.34
CA ALA A 200 19.89 -10.70 -2.51
C ALA A 200 21.03 -9.68 -2.39
N TYR A 201 21.48 -9.45 -1.16
CA TYR A 201 22.40 -8.37 -0.82
C TYR A 201 23.72 -8.51 -1.59
N GLN A 202 23.92 -7.61 -2.55
CA GLN A 202 25.18 -7.38 -3.24
C GLN A 202 25.49 -5.89 -3.15
N HIS A 203 26.75 -5.50 -3.26
CA HIS A 203 27.12 -4.10 -3.36
C HIS A 203 26.62 -3.54 -4.71
N ILE A 204 25.35 -3.12 -4.77
CA ILE A 204 24.72 -2.63 -6.00
C ILE A 204 25.33 -1.27 -6.34
N PRO A 205 25.96 -1.10 -7.52
CA PRO A 205 26.48 0.18 -7.96
C PRO A 205 25.38 1.26 -7.97
N PRO A 206 25.70 2.54 -7.69
CA PRO A 206 24.68 3.59 -7.60
C PRO A 206 23.77 3.71 -8.83
N LYS A 207 24.31 3.55 -10.05
CA LYS A 207 23.50 3.56 -11.29
C LYS A 207 22.49 2.41 -11.34
N SER A 208 22.91 1.20 -10.98
CA SER A 208 22.04 0.02 -10.94
C SER A 208 20.98 0.18 -9.84
N ARG A 209 21.33 0.77 -8.69
CA ARG A 209 20.36 1.08 -7.64
C ARG A 209 19.32 2.09 -8.09
N LEU A 210 19.73 3.12 -8.83
CA LEU A 210 18.83 4.10 -9.42
C LEU A 210 17.83 3.43 -10.38
N LEU A 211 18.32 2.59 -11.29
CA LEU A 211 17.47 1.91 -12.26
C LEU A 211 16.52 0.92 -11.57
N PHE A 212 17.00 0.16 -10.59
CA PHE A 212 16.16 -0.74 -9.80
C PHE A 212 15.06 0.02 -9.07
N ALA A 213 15.39 1.12 -8.36
CA ALA A 213 14.42 1.93 -7.63
C ALA A 213 13.44 2.68 -8.55
N ALA A 214 13.85 3.03 -9.77
CA ALA A 214 12.96 3.64 -10.75
C ALA A 214 12.02 2.63 -11.44
N GLY A 215 12.29 1.32 -11.34
CA GLY A 215 11.54 0.27 -12.02
C GLY A 215 10.04 0.33 -11.74
N GLY A 216 9.64 0.36 -10.46
CA GLY A 216 8.24 0.46 -10.07
C GLY A 216 7.55 1.75 -10.54
N PRO A 217 8.08 2.95 -10.22
CA PRO A 217 7.53 4.21 -10.70
C PRO A 217 7.37 4.29 -12.23
N ILE A 218 8.34 3.77 -12.99
CA ILE A 218 8.26 3.74 -14.46
C ILE A 218 7.13 2.81 -14.92
N ALA A 219 7.02 1.60 -14.35
CA ALA A 219 5.94 0.68 -14.69
C ALA A 219 4.57 1.29 -14.36
N THR A 220 4.40 1.89 -13.18
CA THR A 220 3.19 2.62 -12.81
C THR A 220 2.84 3.72 -13.81
N ALA A 221 3.82 4.53 -14.23
CA ALA A 221 3.60 5.59 -15.22
C ALA A 221 3.18 5.04 -16.60
N ILE A 222 3.78 3.93 -17.04
CA ILE A 222 3.40 3.24 -18.29
C ILE A 222 1.95 2.75 -18.19
N LEU A 223 1.55 2.15 -17.07
CA LEU A 223 0.18 1.67 -16.86
C LEU A 223 -0.81 2.85 -16.94
N MET A 224 -0.51 3.98 -16.32
CA MET A 224 -1.35 5.19 -16.41
C MET A 224 -1.51 5.70 -17.85
N LEU A 225 -0.43 5.72 -18.63
CA LEU A 225 -0.48 6.13 -20.04
C LEU A 225 -1.32 5.15 -20.87
N ALA A 226 -1.18 3.86 -20.61
CA ALA A 226 -1.97 2.82 -21.27
C ALA A 226 -3.47 2.97 -20.95
N THR A 227 -3.85 3.11 -19.68
CA THR A 227 -5.27 3.26 -19.28
C THR A 227 -5.87 4.55 -19.84
N SER A 228 -5.13 5.66 -19.80
CA SER A 228 -5.58 6.93 -20.38
C SER A 228 -5.77 6.83 -21.90
N THR A 229 -4.86 6.14 -22.60
CA THR A 229 -4.94 5.93 -24.05
C THR A 229 -6.13 5.05 -24.42
N LEU A 230 -6.40 3.97 -23.67
CA LEU A 230 -7.57 3.11 -23.88
C LEU A 230 -8.88 3.88 -23.69
N GLN A 231 -8.94 4.76 -22.69
CA GLN A 231 -10.12 5.55 -22.37
C GLN A 231 -10.40 6.65 -23.40
N HIS A 232 -9.37 7.43 -23.78
CA HIS A 232 -9.53 8.59 -24.67
C HIS A 232 -9.38 8.23 -26.15
N GLY A 233 -8.79 7.09 -26.47
CA GLY A 233 -8.63 6.59 -27.84
C GLY A 233 -9.87 5.92 -28.42
N ASN A 234 -11.03 5.98 -27.73
CA ASN A 234 -12.27 5.29 -28.09
C ASN A 234 -12.10 3.76 -28.26
N LEU A 235 -11.11 3.15 -27.60
CA LEU A 235 -10.86 1.71 -27.66
C LEU A 235 -11.78 0.92 -26.70
N VAL A 236 -12.44 1.63 -25.78
CA VAL A 236 -13.42 1.07 -24.84
C VAL A 236 -14.72 1.85 -24.98
N HIS A 237 -15.80 1.16 -25.32
CA HIS A 237 -17.12 1.77 -25.53
C HIS A 237 -18.04 1.68 -24.31
N SER A 238 -17.88 0.65 -23.46
CA SER A 238 -18.70 0.49 -22.26
C SER A 238 -18.34 1.54 -21.20
N THR A 239 -19.37 2.12 -20.58
CA THR A 239 -19.25 3.10 -19.51
C THR A 239 -18.62 2.48 -18.26
N GLU A 240 -18.97 1.23 -17.96
CA GLU A 240 -18.47 0.46 -16.82
C GLU A 240 -16.95 0.24 -16.93
N TRP A 241 -16.48 -0.17 -18.11
CA TRP A 241 -15.04 -0.35 -18.34
C TRP A 241 -14.28 0.97 -18.29
N LYS A 242 -14.86 2.08 -18.77
CA LYS A 242 -14.25 3.41 -18.62
C LYS A 242 -14.10 3.79 -17.14
N GLN A 243 -15.13 3.56 -16.32
CA GLN A 243 -15.04 3.79 -14.89
C GLN A 243 -13.95 2.94 -14.25
N ILE A 244 -13.82 1.65 -14.60
CA ILE A 244 -12.73 0.80 -14.10
C ILE A 244 -11.36 1.37 -14.48
N LEU A 245 -11.18 1.82 -15.73
CA LEU A 245 -9.94 2.46 -16.19
C LEU A 245 -9.63 3.76 -15.46
N ASP A 246 -10.64 4.58 -15.17
CA ASP A 246 -10.50 5.80 -14.36
C ASP A 246 -9.97 5.46 -12.96
N HIS A 247 -10.57 4.46 -12.29
CA HIS A 247 -10.12 4.01 -10.98
C HIS A 247 -8.67 3.48 -11.02
N PHE A 248 -8.30 2.72 -12.06
CA PHE A 248 -6.91 2.30 -12.26
C PHE A 248 -5.98 3.51 -12.42
N PHE A 249 -6.34 4.48 -13.25
CA PHE A 249 -5.54 5.68 -13.48
C PHE A 249 -5.35 6.47 -12.17
N THR A 250 -6.44 6.77 -11.46
CA THR A 250 -6.40 7.52 -10.21
C THR A 250 -5.56 6.80 -9.16
N LEU A 251 -5.74 5.49 -8.99
CA LEU A 251 -4.96 4.73 -8.00
C LEU A 251 -3.48 4.71 -8.35
N ASN A 252 -3.12 4.52 -9.63
CA ASN A 252 -1.73 4.52 -10.06
C ASN A 252 -1.09 5.91 -9.93
N LEU A 253 -1.84 7.00 -10.19
CA LEU A 253 -1.37 8.36 -9.93
C LEU A 253 -1.04 8.56 -8.45
N VAL A 254 -1.95 8.16 -7.56
CA VAL A 254 -1.73 8.22 -6.12
C VAL A 254 -0.49 7.40 -5.75
N THR A 255 -0.42 6.14 -6.21
CA THR A 255 0.71 5.24 -5.95
C THR A 255 2.05 5.86 -6.39
N LEU A 256 2.10 6.43 -7.60
CA LEU A 256 3.29 7.09 -8.14
C LEU A 256 3.71 8.28 -7.27
N LEU A 257 2.78 9.16 -6.92
CA LEU A 257 3.05 10.34 -6.10
C LEU A 257 3.58 9.93 -4.72
N PHE A 258 2.93 8.97 -4.05
CA PHE A 258 3.36 8.52 -2.73
C PHE A 258 4.72 7.81 -2.75
N ASN A 259 4.99 6.97 -3.75
CA ASN A 259 6.28 6.29 -3.86
C ASN A 259 7.44 7.22 -4.25
N LEU A 260 7.19 8.32 -4.93
CA LEU A 260 8.23 9.31 -5.28
C LEU A 260 8.57 10.28 -4.15
N ILE A 261 7.74 10.38 -3.10
CA ILE A 261 8.08 11.19 -1.91
C ILE A 261 9.24 10.51 -1.17
N PRO A 262 10.41 11.14 -1.03
CA PRO A 262 11.55 10.52 -0.36
C PRO A 262 11.28 10.37 1.14
N SER A 263 11.15 9.13 1.61
CA SER A 263 10.97 8.81 3.02
C SER A 263 11.77 7.57 3.44
N HIS A 264 12.39 7.64 4.61
CA HIS A 264 13.11 6.50 5.21
C HIS A 264 12.20 5.52 5.96
N ASN A 265 11.02 5.99 6.39
CA ASN A 265 10.19 5.29 7.36
C ASN A 265 8.77 5.16 6.85
N ASN A 266 8.55 4.26 5.89
CA ASN A 266 7.18 3.87 5.56
C ASN A 266 6.63 2.93 6.64
N PHE A 267 5.33 2.61 6.52
CA PHE A 267 4.67 1.55 7.28
C PHE A 267 5.46 0.23 7.33
N SER A 268 6.28 -0.03 6.32
CA SER A 268 6.97 -1.28 6.06
C SER A 268 8.37 -1.38 6.63
N SER A 269 8.88 -0.36 7.33
CA SER A 269 10.31 -0.20 7.64
C SER A 269 11.24 -0.13 6.43
N MET A 270 10.69 -0.09 5.21
CA MET A 270 11.43 0.11 3.97
C MET A 270 11.35 1.57 3.53
N ALA A 271 12.40 2.02 2.84
CA ALA A 271 12.41 3.32 2.21
C ALA A 271 11.46 3.35 1.00
N THR A 272 10.87 4.51 0.70
CA THR A 272 10.18 4.71 -0.58
C THR A 272 11.15 4.64 -1.76
N ASP A 273 10.64 4.39 -2.95
CA ASP A 273 11.44 4.45 -4.19
C ASP A 273 12.09 5.81 -4.37
N GLY A 274 11.35 6.90 -4.12
CA GLY A 274 11.86 8.26 -4.20
C GLY A 274 13.08 8.48 -3.30
N ARG A 275 13.11 7.83 -2.14
CA ARG A 275 14.29 7.86 -1.25
C ARG A 275 15.46 7.09 -1.84
N LEU A 276 15.21 5.87 -2.31
CA LEU A 276 16.24 5.04 -2.94
C LEU A 276 16.86 5.71 -4.17
N ILE A 277 16.03 6.38 -4.98
CA ILE A 277 16.43 7.22 -6.12
C ILE A 277 17.32 8.37 -5.64
N LEU A 278 16.90 9.14 -4.64
CA LEU A 278 17.65 10.27 -4.11
C LEU A 278 19.02 9.84 -3.54
N ASP A 279 19.05 8.74 -2.80
CA ASP A 279 20.27 8.18 -2.23
C ASP A 279 21.24 7.71 -3.32
N ALA A 280 20.72 7.08 -4.38
CA ALA A 280 21.51 6.65 -5.54
C ALA A 280 22.12 7.85 -6.29
N LEU A 281 21.33 8.90 -6.55
CA LEU A 281 21.81 10.13 -7.19
C LEU A 281 22.88 10.83 -6.35
N SER A 282 22.67 10.91 -5.04
CA SER A 282 23.63 11.50 -4.11
C SER A 282 24.96 10.75 -4.10
N ALA A 283 24.92 9.41 -4.14
CA ALA A 283 26.11 8.57 -4.22
C ALA A 283 26.86 8.75 -5.56
N MET A 284 26.14 8.90 -6.68
CA MET A 284 26.74 9.19 -7.97
C MET A 284 27.46 10.55 -8.00
N ARG A 285 26.86 11.58 -7.38
CA ARG A 285 27.47 12.92 -7.28
C ARG A 285 28.79 12.88 -6.50
N LYS A 286 28.85 12.16 -5.38
CA LYS A 286 30.06 12.02 -4.55
C LYS A 286 31.23 11.33 -5.25
N ARG A 287 30.98 10.48 -6.26
CA ARG A 287 32.03 9.78 -7.02
C ARG A 287 32.61 10.61 -8.17
N ARG A 288 32.01 11.75 -8.50
CA ARG A 288 32.51 12.67 -9.54
C ARG A 288 33.45 13.75 -8.99
N LEU A 289 33.46 13.91 -7.67
CA LEU A 289 34.36 14.80 -6.92
C LEU A 289 35.54 13.98 -6.43
#